data_AF-A0A7K4UE11-F1
#
_entry.id   AF-A0A7K4UE11-F1
#
_cell.length_a   1.000
_cell.length_b   1.000
_cell.length_c   1.000
_cell.angle_alpha   90.00
_cell.angle_beta   90.00
_cell.angle_gamma   90.00
#
_symmetry.space_group_name_H-M   'P 1'
#
loop_
_entity.id
_entity.type
_entity.pdbx_description
1 polymer ?
#
loop_
_entity_poly.entity_id
_entity_poly.type
_entity_poly.pdbx_seq_one_letter_code
_entity_poly.pdbx_strand_id
1 'polypeptide(L)'
;ANSECQKVLRPLKNPTIIEMVEACNRIGTVKLNFEAMAAAFAALKVAPGPTGQTCFGCGKPGHLKKDCHALKGAKLKKKNHLEFTRDAAKDS
;
A
#
# COMPACT_ATOMS: atom_id res chain seq x y z
N ALA A 1 3.26 31.46 -4.32
CA ALA A 1 2.67 30.24 -4.90
C ALA A 1 3.67 29.11 -4.83
N ASN A 2 3.27 27.89 -4.43
CA ASN A 2 4.16 26.72 -4.47
C ASN A 2 4.47 26.32 -5.93
N SER A 3 5.51 25.50 -6.15
CA SER A 3 5.96 25.10 -7.49
C SER A 3 4.86 24.45 -8.34
N GLU A 4 3.93 23.75 -7.67
CA GLU A 4 2.84 23.04 -8.33
C GLU A 4 1.70 23.99 -8.76
N CYS A 5 1.38 24.97 -7.92
CA CYS A 5 0.46 26.06 -8.25
C CYS A 5 1.01 26.88 -9.42
N GLN A 6 2.32 27.18 -9.42
CA GLN A 6 2.94 27.83 -10.58
C GLN A 6 2.79 27.04 -11.88
N LYS A 7 2.85 25.70 -11.84
CA LYS A 7 2.63 24.85 -13.04
C LYS A 7 1.20 24.91 -13.55
N VAL A 8 0.21 24.95 -12.65
CA VAL A 8 -1.21 25.03 -13.02
C VAL A 8 -1.60 26.43 -13.51
N LEU A 9 -0.89 27.47 -13.07
CA LEU A 9 -1.08 28.84 -13.54
C LEU A 9 -0.46 29.11 -14.92
N ARG A 10 0.56 28.35 -15.35
CA ARG A 10 1.24 28.53 -16.66
C ARG A 10 0.31 28.53 -17.89
N PRO A 11 -0.70 27.66 -18.01
CA PRO A 11 -1.62 27.67 -19.16
C PRO A 11 -2.71 28.75 -19.09
N LEU A 12 -2.91 29.43 -17.96
CA LEU A 12 -3.96 30.44 -17.82
C LEU A 12 -3.55 31.76 -18.48
N LYS A 13 -4.42 32.33 -19.31
CA LYS A 13 -4.17 33.59 -19.99
C LYS A 13 -4.97 34.70 -19.30
N ASN A 14 -4.28 35.62 -18.62
CA ASN A 14 -4.85 36.72 -17.84
C ASN A 14 -5.91 36.30 -16.79
N PRO A 15 -5.62 35.31 -15.92
CA PRO A 15 -6.56 34.91 -14.88
C PRO A 15 -6.73 36.01 -13.83
N THR A 16 -7.93 36.11 -13.27
CA THR A 16 -8.19 36.87 -12.05
C THR A 16 -7.56 36.19 -10.85
N ILE A 17 -7.34 36.93 -9.76
CA ILE A 17 -6.81 36.36 -8.51
C ILE A 17 -7.71 35.22 -8.00
N ILE A 18 -9.02 35.30 -8.22
CA ILE A 18 -9.98 34.28 -7.80
C ILE A 18 -9.75 32.98 -8.59
N GLU A 19 -9.62 33.07 -9.92
CA GLU A 19 -9.33 31.90 -10.78
C GLU A 19 -7.98 31.27 -10.45
N MET A 20 -6.98 32.09 -10.11
CA MET A 20 -5.67 31.60 -9.67
C MET A 20 -5.78 30.81 -8.35
N VAL A 21 -6.59 31.29 -7.41
CA VAL A 21 -6.81 30.63 -6.11
C VAL A 21 -7.60 29.33 -6.27
N GLU A 22 -8.68 29.32 -7.06
CA GLU A 22 -9.47 28.11 -7.33
C GLU A 22 -8.65 27.02 -8.01
N ALA A 23 -7.83 27.38 -9.01
CA ALA A 23 -6.95 26.45 -9.70
C ALA A 23 -5.92 25.82 -8.74
N CYS A 24 -5.48 26.57 -7.73
CA CYS A 24 -4.48 26.10 -6.76
C CYS A 24 -5.04 25.37 -5.54
N ASN A 25 -6.33 25.53 -5.22
CA ASN A 25 -6.93 24.91 -4.02
C ASN A 25 -6.95 23.37 -4.05
N ARG A 26 -6.86 22.73 -5.22
CA ARG A 26 -6.74 21.26 -5.35
C ARG A 26 -5.29 20.74 -5.28
N ILE A 27 -4.31 21.64 -5.29
CA ILE A 27 -2.89 21.30 -5.49
C ILE A 27 -2.16 20.93 -4.19
N GLY A 28 -2.75 21.19 -3.02
CA GLY A 28 -2.12 20.88 -1.73
C GLY A 28 -2.43 19.49 -1.16
N THR A 29 -3.55 18.87 -1.52
CA THR A 29 -4.04 17.67 -0.85
C THR A 29 -3.41 16.40 -1.40
N VAL A 30 -3.27 16.28 -2.72
CA VAL A 30 -2.86 15.02 -3.36
C VAL A 30 -1.41 14.67 -3.03
N LYS A 31 -0.47 15.61 -3.20
CA LYS A 31 0.95 15.36 -2.92
C LYS A 31 1.22 15.15 -1.44
N LEU A 32 0.65 15.99 -0.56
CA LEU A 32 0.80 15.84 0.89
C LEU A 32 0.21 14.50 1.35
N ASN A 33 -0.96 14.10 0.83
CA ASN A 33 -1.56 12.82 1.16
C ASN A 33 -0.69 11.65 0.67
N PHE A 34 -0.15 11.71 -0.56
CA PHE A 34 0.73 10.66 -1.06
C PHE A 34 2.08 10.61 -0.34
N GLU A 35 2.68 11.75 0.01
CA GLU A 35 3.94 11.80 0.79
C GLU A 35 3.73 11.31 2.22
N ALA A 36 2.64 11.74 2.87
CA ALA A 36 2.28 11.23 4.20
C ALA A 36 1.96 9.73 4.17
N MET A 37 1.25 9.25 3.14
CA MET A 37 1.04 7.82 2.92
C MET A 37 2.37 7.11 2.68
N ALA A 38 3.22 7.58 1.76
CA ALA A 38 4.51 6.95 1.47
C ALA A 38 5.41 6.89 2.72
N ALA A 39 5.46 7.97 3.51
CA ALA A 39 6.17 8.01 4.77
C ALA A 39 5.60 7.01 5.80
N ALA A 40 4.28 6.90 5.90
CA ALA A 40 3.64 5.92 6.77
C ALA A 40 3.93 4.47 6.34
N PHE A 41 3.87 4.18 5.04
CA PHE A 41 4.23 2.86 4.50
C PHE A 41 5.71 2.52 4.74
N ALA A 42 6.60 3.51 4.58
CA ALA A 42 8.02 3.35 4.88
C ALA A 42 8.28 3.09 6.38
N ALA A 43 7.63 3.85 7.28
CA ALA A 43 7.75 3.69 8.72
C ALA A 43 7.23 2.33 9.20
N LEU A 44 6.13 1.84 8.60
CA LEU A 44 5.55 0.54 8.93
C LEU A 44 6.21 -0.64 8.20
N LYS A 45 7.27 -0.42 7.39
CA LYS A 45 7.91 -1.42 6.53
C LYS A 45 6.91 -2.19 5.65
N VAL A 46 5.80 -1.54 5.28
CA VAL A 46 4.80 -2.12 4.39
C VAL A 46 5.34 -2.00 2.97
N ALA A 47 5.73 -3.13 2.39
CA ALA A 47 6.22 -3.16 1.02
C ALA A 47 5.11 -2.74 0.04
N PRO A 48 5.37 -1.80 -0.89
CA PRO A 48 4.39 -1.43 -1.90
C PRO A 48 4.29 -2.58 -2.93
N GLY A 49 3.16 -3.27 -2.98
CA GLY A 49 2.85 -4.27 -4.02
C GLY A 49 2.60 -5.68 -3.51
N PRO A 50 2.32 -6.64 -4.42
CA PRO A 50 1.82 -7.99 -4.10
C PRO A 50 2.82 -8.88 -3.35
N THR A 51 4.00 -8.35 -3.00
CA THR A 51 5.04 -9.03 -2.22
C THR A 51 4.58 -9.38 -0.79
N GLY A 52 3.47 -8.82 -0.31
CA GLY A 52 2.81 -9.19 0.95
C GLY A 52 1.69 -10.24 0.82
N GLN A 53 1.35 -10.71 -0.38
CA GLN A 53 0.25 -11.66 -0.54
C GLN A 53 0.72 -13.06 -0.12
N THR A 54 0.16 -13.54 1.01
CA THR A 54 0.29 -14.92 1.44
C THR A 54 -0.57 -15.83 0.57
N CYS A 55 0.02 -16.92 0.08
CA CYS A 55 -0.69 -17.90 -0.72
C CYS A 55 -1.83 -18.53 0.10
N PHE A 56 -3.08 -18.35 -0.35
CA PHE A 56 -4.26 -18.98 0.26
C PHE A 56 -4.26 -20.53 0.22
N GLY A 57 -3.32 -21.13 -0.51
CA GLY A 57 -3.13 -22.58 -0.57
C GLY A 57 -2.14 -23.13 0.47
N CYS A 58 -0.99 -22.48 0.64
CA CYS A 58 0.11 -22.99 1.46
C CYS A 58 0.55 -22.04 2.60
N GLY A 59 -0.02 -20.84 2.70
CA GLY A 59 0.28 -19.84 3.72
C GLY A 59 1.61 -19.08 3.53
N LYS A 60 2.43 -19.46 2.54
CA LYS A 60 3.73 -18.79 2.30
C LYS A 60 3.55 -17.50 1.47
N PRO A 61 4.29 -16.43 1.77
CA PRO A 61 4.27 -15.19 0.98
C PRO A 61 4.95 -15.37 -0.39
N GLY A 62 4.77 -14.38 -1.26
CA GLY A 62 5.50 -14.28 -2.53
C GLY A 62 4.81 -14.91 -3.74
N HIS A 63 3.62 -15.50 -3.58
CA HIS A 63 2.82 -16.03 -4.70
C HIS A 63 1.34 -16.19 -4.31
N LEU A 64 0.46 -16.30 -5.32
CA LEU A 64 -0.96 -16.61 -5.14
C LEU A 64 -1.22 -18.11 -5.25
N LYS A 65 -2.40 -18.58 -4.80
CA LYS A 65 -2.81 -20.00 -4.90
C LYS A 65 -2.68 -20.56 -6.32
N LYS A 66 -2.92 -19.73 -7.34
CA LYS A 66 -2.79 -20.10 -8.77
C LYS A 66 -1.35 -20.49 -9.16
N ASP A 67 -0.37 -19.84 -8.53
CA ASP A 67 1.07 -20.02 -8.80
C ASP A 67 1.76 -20.88 -7.73
N CYS A 68 0.97 -21.60 -6.92
CA CYS A 68 1.48 -22.38 -5.80
C CYS A 68 2.08 -23.71 -6.25
N HIS A 69 3.41 -23.78 -6.30
CA HIS A 69 4.16 -24.99 -6.63
C HIS A 69 3.93 -26.15 -5.63
N ALA A 70 3.58 -25.86 -4.37
CA ALA A 70 3.32 -26.88 -3.35
C ALA A 70 2.01 -27.65 -3.55
N LEU A 71 1.01 -27.05 -4.23
CA LEU A 71 -0.30 -27.69 -4.45
C LEU A 71 -0.30 -28.63 -5.65
N LYS A 72 0.75 -28.62 -6.48
CA LYS A 72 0.87 -29.52 -7.63
C LYS A 72 1.19 -30.98 -7.24
N GLY A 73 1.29 -31.30 -5.93
CA GLY A 73 1.53 -32.68 -5.47
C GLY A 73 1.13 -33.05 -4.04
N ALA A 74 0.54 -32.17 -3.23
CA ALA A 74 0.30 -32.47 -1.81
C ALA A 74 -1.20 -32.50 -1.44
N LYS A 75 -1.69 -33.68 -1.02
CA LYS A 75 -3.00 -33.85 -0.38
C LYS A 75 -3.06 -33.00 0.90
N LEU A 76 -4.02 -32.06 0.98
CA LEU A 76 -4.25 -31.24 2.18
C LEU A 76 -4.61 -32.16 3.37
N LYS A 77 -3.69 -32.33 4.33
CA LYS A 77 -4.05 -32.82 5.66
C LYS A 77 -4.71 -31.67 6.42
N LYS A 78 -6.03 -31.73 6.59
CA LYS A 78 -6.79 -30.83 7.50
C LYS A 78 -6.17 -30.93 8.89
N LYS A 79 -5.48 -29.87 9.33
CA LYS A 79 -5.14 -29.68 10.75
C LYS A 79 -6.12 -28.65 11.31
N ASN A 80 -6.81 -29.03 12.38
CA ASN A 80 -7.77 -28.16 13.05
C ASN A 80 -7.05 -26.98 13.71
N HIS A 81 -7.70 -25.82 13.69
CA HIS A 81 -7.22 -24.49 14.07
C HIS A 81 -7.07 -24.28 15.59
N LEU A 82 -6.48 -25.22 16.33
CA LEU A 82 -6.33 -25.12 17.79
C LEU A 82 -4.90 -25.40 18.29
N GLU A 83 -3.88 -25.16 17.46
CA GLU A 83 -2.47 -25.38 17.81
C GLU A 83 -1.58 -24.14 17.59
N PHE A 84 -2.13 -22.93 17.52
CA PHE A 84 -1.32 -21.70 17.33
C PHE A 84 -1.00 -20.93 18.63
N THR A 85 -1.52 -21.34 19.79
CA THR A 85 -1.36 -20.61 21.05
C THR A 85 -0.39 -21.26 22.05
N ARG A 86 0.31 -22.35 21.68
CA ARG A 86 1.22 -23.06 22.61
C ARG A 86 2.70 -22.73 22.45
N ASP A 87 3.12 -22.10 21.35
CA ASP A 87 4.54 -21.80 21.10
C ASP A 87 5.03 -20.50 21.77
N ALA A 88 4.17 -19.76 22.49
CA ALA A 88 4.54 -18.51 23.16
C ALA A 88 4.88 -18.67 24.66
N ALA A 89 4.75 -19.88 25.24
CA ALA A 89 4.86 -20.09 26.69
C ALA A 89 6.13 -20.85 27.13
N LYS A 90 7.22 -20.79 26.35
CA LYS A 90 8.46 -21.52 26.67
C LYS A 90 9.74 -20.69 26.66
N ASP A 91 9.62 -19.36 26.71
CA ASP A 91 10.73 -18.42 26.86
C ASP A 91 10.53 -17.48 28.07
N SER A 92 10.20 -18.04 29.24
CA SER A 92 10.28 -17.35 30.55
C SER A 92 10.60 -18.35 31.65
#